data_AF-A0A286FV79-F1
#
_entry.id   AF-A0A286FV79-F1
#
_cell.length_a   1.000
_cell.length_b   1.000
_cell.length_c   1.000
_cell.angle_alpha   90.00
_cell.angle_beta   90.00
_cell.angle_gamma   90.00
#
_symmetry.space_group_name_H-M   'P 1'
#
loop_
_entity.id
_entity.type
_entity.pdbx_description
1 polymer ?
#
loop_
_entity_poly.entity_id
_entity_poly.type
_entity_poly.pdbx_seq_one_letter_code
_entity_poly.pdbx_strand_id
1 'polypeptide(L)' 'MTNLKVNSSAAPADLEGDLASLRGDCARMAPHWTVPEHTDSRPVPPSLIHGVNVPVKSARMLDAMSDYGD' A
#
# COMPACT_ATOMS: atom_id res chain seq x y z
N MET A 1 5.13 -6.08 30.42
CA MET A 1 5.98 -5.48 29.38
C MET A 1 6.87 -6.57 28.79
N THR A 2 6.40 -7.28 27.77
CA THR A 2 7.22 -8.29 27.07
C THR A 2 7.87 -7.63 25.86
N ASN A 3 9.19 -7.47 25.90
CA ASN A 3 9.96 -6.90 24.79
C ASN A 3 9.92 -7.85 23.59
N LEU A 4 9.42 -7.38 22.45
CA LEU A 4 9.54 -8.08 21.17
C LEU A 4 10.98 -7.95 20.71
N LYS A 5 11.77 -9.02 20.84
CA LYS A 5 13.10 -9.09 20.25
C LYS A 5 12.90 -9.26 18.75
N VAL A 6 13.04 -8.16 18.00
CA VAL A 6 13.03 -8.20 16.53
C VAL A 6 14.38 -8.77 16.10
N ASN A 7 14.36 -10.04 15.69
CA ASN A 7 15.49 -10.67 15.04
C ASN A 7 15.56 -10.12 13.60
N SER A 8 16.11 -8.92 13.43
CA SER A 8 16.40 -8.32 12.12
C SER A 8 17.52 -9.09 11.42
N SER A 9 17.22 -10.30 10.96
CA SER A 9 18.11 -11.10 10.11
C SER A 9 17.58 -11.18 8.67
N ALA A 10 16.73 -10.23 8.27
CA ALA A 10 16.53 -9.99 6.85
C ALA A 10 17.80 -9.32 6.32
N ALA A 11 18.48 -9.95 5.38
CA ALA A 11 19.52 -9.28 4.60
C ALA A 11 18.93 -7.97 4.04
N PRO A 12 19.71 -6.88 3.97
CA PRO A 12 19.24 -5.66 3.33
C PRO A 12 18.73 -6.03 1.92
N ALA A 13 17.50 -5.62 1.61
CA ALA A 13 16.99 -5.76 0.26
C ALA A 13 17.97 -5.04 -0.68
N ASP A 14 18.34 -5.69 -1.78
CA ASP A 14 19.14 -5.05 -2.81
C ASP A 14 18.26 -4.02 -3.52
N LEU A 15 18.34 -2.77 -3.06
CA LEU A 15 17.49 -1.67 -3.55
C LEU A 15 17.90 -1.21 -4.96
N GLU A 16 19.05 -1.68 -5.47
CA GLU A 16 19.57 -1.37 -6.81
C GLU A 16 19.22 -2.46 -7.85
N GLY A 17 18.40 -3.45 -7.47
CA GLY A 17 17.95 -4.53 -8.35
C GLY A 17 16.97 -4.05 -9.43
N ASP A 18 16.85 -4.83 -10.51
CA ASP A 18 15.88 -4.55 -11.59
C ASP A 18 14.42 -4.80 -11.16
N LEU A 19 13.45 -4.35 -11.99
CA LEU A 19 12.02 -4.52 -11.70
C LEU A 19 11.59 -5.99 -11.55
N ALA A 20 12.29 -6.91 -12.21
CA ALA A 20 11.99 -8.34 -12.09
C ALA A 20 12.38 -8.86 -10.70
N SER A 21 13.52 -8.41 -10.18
CA SER A 21 14.02 -8.71 -8.83
C SER A 21 13.06 -8.15 -7.77
N LEU A 22 12.63 -6.89 -7.92
CA LEU A 22 11.64 -6.27 -7.05
C LEU A 22 10.32 -7.06 -7.01
N ARG A 23 9.81 -7.48 -8.18
CA ARG A 23 8.60 -8.31 -8.25
C ARG A 23 8.77 -9.66 -7.55
N GLY A 24 9.96 -10.26 -7.65
CA GLY A 24 10.34 -11.46 -6.91
C GLY A 24 10.30 -11.25 -5.39
N ASP A 25 10.82 -10.12 -4.91
CA ASP A 25 10.76 -9.74 -3.50
C ASP A 25 9.35 -9.53 -2.99
N CYS A 26 8.50 -8.83 -3.76
CA CYS A 26 7.08 -8.68 -3.43
C CYS A 26 6.38 -10.04 -3.31
N ALA A 27 6.65 -10.97 -4.23
CA ALA A 27 6.06 -12.31 -4.20
C ALA A 27 6.53 -13.12 -2.98
N ARG A 28 7.80 -12.97 -2.57
CA ARG A 28 8.32 -13.60 -1.34
C ARG A 28 7.67 -13.04 -0.08
N MET A 29 7.33 -11.76 -0.07
CA MET A 29 6.68 -11.10 1.07
C MET A 29 5.16 -11.30 1.11
N ALA A 30 4.50 -11.52 -0.03
CA ALA A 30 3.05 -11.66 -0.14
C ALA A 30 2.42 -12.64 0.89
N PRO A 31 2.97 -13.84 1.16
CA PRO A 31 2.41 -14.78 2.12
C PRO A 31 2.41 -14.29 3.58
N HIS A 32 3.21 -13.27 3.91
CA HIS A 32 3.27 -12.71 5.26
C HIS A 32 2.20 -11.65 5.52
N TRP A 33 1.53 -11.18 4.48
CA TRP A 33 0.40 -10.26 4.63
C TRP A 33 -0.91 -11.03 4.61
N THR A 34 -1.56 -11.11 5.78
CA THR A 34 -2.92 -11.63 5.88
C THR A 34 -3.87 -10.61 5.28
N VAL A 35 -4.44 -10.92 4.11
CA VAL A 35 -5.57 -10.17 3.56
C VAL A 35 -6.83 -10.68 4.26
N PRO A 36 -7.62 -9.82 4.93
CA PRO A 36 -8.92 -10.23 5.43
C PRO A 36 -9.78 -10.78 4.28
N GLU A 37 -10.53 -11.84 4.53
CA GLU A 37 -11.54 -12.32 3.57
C GLU A 37 -12.50 -11.16 3.24
N HIS A 38 -12.33 -10.58 2.06
CA HIS A 38 -13.21 -9.54 1.56
C HIS A 38 -14.42 -10.23 0.96
N THR A 39 -15.58 -10.03 1.59
CA THR A 39 -16.84 -10.37 0.95
C THR A 39 -17.03 -9.49 -0.28
N ASP A 40 -17.55 -10.06 -1.36
CA ASP A 40 -17.89 -9.30 -2.55
C ASP A 40 -18.76 -8.09 -2.16
N SER A 41 -18.31 -6.91 -2.56
CA SER A 41 -19.04 -5.68 -2.26
C SER A 41 -20.38 -5.72 -2.98
N ARG A 42 -21.46 -5.78 -2.20
CA ARG A 42 -22.81 -5.65 -2.76
C ARG A 42 -22.99 -4.23 -3.31
N PRO A 43 -23.64 -4.04 -4.47
CA PRO A 43 -24.01 -2.72 -4.95
C PRO A 43 -24.81 -1.97 -3.89
N VAL A 44 -24.34 -0.78 -3.51
CA VAL A 44 -25.03 0.13 -2.60
C VAL A 44 -25.70 1.25 -3.39
N PRO A 45 -26.88 1.75 -2.97
CA PRO A 45 -27.47 2.91 -3.60
C PRO A 45 -26.53 4.12 -3.49
N PRO A 46 -26.48 5.00 -4.50
CA PRO A 46 -25.57 6.16 -4.52
C PRO A 46 -25.71 7.08 -3.30
N SER A 47 -26.89 7.13 -2.68
CA SER A 47 -27.14 7.90 -1.45
C SER A 47 -26.33 7.42 -0.23
N LEU A 48 -25.82 6.19 -0.25
CA LEU A 48 -24.96 5.64 0.80
C LEU A 48 -23.47 5.75 0.47
N ILE A 49 -23.12 6.20 -0.73
CA ILE A 49 -21.75 6.53 -1.09
C ILE A 49 -21.46 7.90 -0.49
N HIS A 50 -20.97 7.92 0.75
CA HIS A 50 -20.45 9.13 1.34
C HIS A 50 -19.16 9.51 0.61
N GLY A 51 -19.22 10.60 -0.17
CA GLY A 51 -18.04 11.10 -0.88
C GLY A 51 -16.93 11.48 0.08
N VAL A 52 -15.69 11.26 -0.33
CA VAL A 52 -14.52 11.79 0.36
C VAL A 52 -14.36 13.25 -0.06
N ASN A 53 -14.41 14.17 0.90
CA ASN A 53 -14.07 15.57 0.65
C ASN A 53 -12.57 15.75 0.88
N VAL A 54 -11.84 16.06 -0.20
CA VAL A 54 -10.42 16.37 -0.13
C VAL A 54 -10.24 17.89 -0.06
N PRO A 55 -9.59 18.43 0.99
CA PRO A 55 -9.31 19.86 1.07
C PRO A 55 -8.48 20.36 -0.12
N VAL A 56 -8.80 21.55 -0.64
CA VAL A 56 -8.13 22.17 -1.79
C VAL A 56 -6.61 22.24 -1.61
N LYS A 57 -6.14 22.48 -0.39
CA LYS A 57 -4.69 22.52 -0.08
C LYS A 57 -4.01 21.18 -0.35
N SER A 58 -4.65 20.07 0.03
CA SER A 58 -4.12 18.73 -0.19
C SER A 58 -4.13 18.37 -1.68
N ALA A 59 -5.19 18.73 -2.41
CA ALA A 59 -5.26 18.53 -3.85
C ALA A 59 -4.12 19.27 -4.58
N ARG A 60 -3.85 20.53 -4.22
CA ARG A 60 -2.74 21.32 -4.80
C ARG A 60 -1.36 20.77 -4.46
N MET A 61 -1.20 20.16 -3.28
CA MET A 61 0.06 19.51 -2.92
C MET A 61 0.33 18.29 -3.80
N LEU A 62 -0.69 17.48 -4.09
CA LEU A 62 -0.60 16.32 -4.97
C LEU A 62 -0.38 16.72 -6.44
N ASP A 63 -1.08 17.74 -6.92
CA ASP A 63 -0.93 18.29 -8.28
C ASP A 63 0.51 18.77 -8.57
N ALA A 64 1.19 19.26 -7.53
CA ALA A 64 2.60 19.66 -7.61
C ALA A 64 3.59 18.47 -7.57
N MET A 65 3.13 17.24 -7.32
CA MET A 65 3.92 16.01 -7.37
C MET A 65 3.67 15.29 -8.70
N SER A 66 4.13 15.89 -9.80
CA SER A 66 3.95 15.37 -11.17
C SER A 66 4.63 14.02 -11.43
N ASP A 67 5.44 13.52 -10.50
CA ASP A 67 6.09 12.20 -10.60
C ASP A 67 5.10 11.02 -10.46
N TYR A 68 3.85 11.28 -10.10
CA TYR A 68 2.79 10.28 -9.98
C TYR A 68 1.54 10.70 -10.77
N GLY A 69 1.25 10.03 -11.90
CA GLY A 69 -0.08 10.10 -12.52
C GLY A 69 -0.18 10.37 -14.03
N ASP A 70 0.90 10.26 -14.81
CA ASP A 70 0.84 9.99 -16.26
C ASP A 70 1.02 8.47 -16.49
#